data_AF-A0A2G9TUW6-F1
#
_entry.id   AF-A0A2G9TUW6-F1
#
_cell.length_a   1.000
_cell.length_b   1.000
_cell.length_c   1.000
_cell.angle_alpha   90.00
_cell.angle_beta   90.00
_cell.angle_gamma   90.00
#
_symmetry.space_group_name_H-M   'P 1'
#
loop_
_entity.id
_entity.type
_entity.pdbx_description
1 polymer ?
#
loop_
_entity_poly.entity_id
_entity_poly.type
_entity_poly.pdbx_seq_one_letter_code
_entity_poly.pdbx_strand_id
1 'polypeptide(L)'
;MTAIHRTKPRCADPRGLLSEETSYQSTEKGERFVVLIDKQGVIPGIKLDLGVVSFAESLGEATTQGFGGLAQIATAFEKGE
;
A
#
# COMPACT_ATOMS: atom_id res chain seq x y z
N MET A 1 6.69 19.00 -28.27
CA MET A 1 5.79 17.86 -28.00
C MET A 1 6.50 16.92 -27.05
N THR A 2 6.41 17.20 -25.76
CA THR A 2 7.12 16.42 -24.73
C THR A 2 6.15 15.40 -24.17
N ALA A 3 6.42 14.12 -24.39
CA ALA A 3 6.06 13.05 -23.48
C ALA A 3 6.76 11.78 -23.97
N ILE A 4 8.00 11.59 -23.51
CA ILE A 4 8.60 10.26 -23.47
C ILE A 4 7.70 9.44 -22.57
N HIS A 5 6.79 8.69 -23.19
CA HIS A 5 5.96 7.68 -22.55
C HIS A 5 6.92 6.75 -21.80
N ARG A 6 6.97 6.86 -20.47
CA ARG A 6 7.81 6.05 -19.59
C ARG A 6 7.46 4.57 -19.79
N THR A 7 8.09 3.97 -20.79
CA THR A 7 8.00 2.56 -21.17
C THR A 7 9.29 1.90 -20.70
N LYS A 8 9.51 1.87 -19.38
CA LYS A 8 10.42 0.87 -18.83
C LYS A 8 9.63 -0.46 -18.71
N PRO A 9 10.25 -1.60 -19.05
CA PRO A 9 9.60 -2.89 -19.01
C PRO A 9 9.18 -3.18 -17.55
N ARG A 10 7.87 -3.24 -17.33
CA ARG A 10 7.14 -3.39 -16.05
C ARG A 10 7.43 -4.69 -15.28
N CYS A 11 8.39 -5.49 -15.76
CA CYS A 11 8.64 -6.85 -15.29
C CYS A 11 9.53 -6.90 -14.03
N ALA A 12 10.15 -5.80 -13.62
CA ALA A 12 11.03 -5.73 -12.44
C ALA A 12 10.92 -4.42 -11.64
N ASP A 13 9.74 -3.79 -11.61
CA ASP A 13 9.54 -2.58 -10.80
C ASP A 13 9.50 -2.97 -9.30
N PRO A 14 10.42 -2.46 -8.46
CA PRO A 14 10.41 -2.77 -7.03
C PRO A 14 9.14 -2.22 -6.40
N ARG A 15 8.43 -3.04 -5.63
CA ARG A 15 7.23 -2.65 -4.88
C ARG A 15 7.58 -2.49 -3.40
N GLY A 16 7.23 -1.35 -2.83
CA GLY A 16 7.33 -1.10 -1.40
C GLY A 16 5.96 -1.31 -0.76
N LEU A 17 5.86 -2.21 0.23
CA LEU A 17 4.62 -2.44 0.97
C LEU A 17 4.65 -1.64 2.28
N LEU A 18 3.64 -0.82 2.50
CA LEU A 18 3.46 0.03 3.67
C LEU A 18 2.29 -0.47 4.52
N SER A 19 2.38 -0.31 5.84
CA SER A 19 1.19 -0.37 6.70
C SER A 19 0.39 0.93 6.56
N GLU A 20 -0.86 0.91 7.01
CA GLU A 20 -1.72 2.10 7.05
C GLU A 20 -1.05 3.27 7.77
N GLU A 21 -0.48 3.02 8.96
CA GLU A 21 0.23 4.04 9.74
C GLU A 21 1.39 4.68 8.97
N THR A 22 2.24 3.88 8.30
CA THR A 22 3.40 4.39 7.55
C THR A 22 2.99 5.11 6.27
N SER A 23 1.84 4.76 5.68
CA SER A 23 1.33 5.43 4.48
C SER A 23 0.96 6.90 4.71
N TYR A 24 0.51 7.24 5.92
CA TYR A 24 0.19 8.62 6.30
C TYR A 24 1.32 9.34 7.04
N GLN A 25 2.36 8.62 7.44
CA GLN A 25 3.48 9.20 8.15
C GLN A 25 4.32 10.12 7.24
N SER A 26 4.81 11.20 7.85
CA SER A 26 5.69 12.19 7.21
C SER A 26 7.04 12.23 7.91
N THR A 27 8.07 12.57 7.14
CA THR A 27 9.39 12.89 7.69
C THR A 27 9.35 14.17 8.50
N GLU A 28 10.40 14.44 9.29
CA GLU A 28 10.58 15.69 10.04
C GLU A 28 10.52 16.95 9.15
N LYS A 29 10.76 16.78 7.85
CA LYS A 29 10.69 17.85 6.84
C LYS A 29 9.29 18.04 6.23
N GLY A 30 8.30 17.29 6.71
CA GLY A 30 6.92 17.34 6.24
C GLY A 30 6.66 16.57 4.94
N GLU A 31 7.62 15.78 4.45
CA GLU A 31 7.42 14.98 3.24
C GLU A 31 6.86 13.59 3.58
N ARG A 32 5.76 13.20 2.94
CA ARG A 32 5.12 11.88 3.11
C ARG A 32 6.00 10.75 2.58
N PHE A 33 6.02 9.62 3.29
CA PHE A 33 6.80 8.44 2.85
C PHE A 33 6.38 7.90 1.48
N VAL A 34 5.09 7.95 1.15
CA VAL A 34 4.57 7.52 -0.16
C VAL A 34 5.23 8.29 -1.30
N VAL A 35 5.43 9.60 -1.11
CA VAL A 35 6.06 10.48 -2.11
C VAL A 35 7.56 10.20 -2.21
N LEU A 36 8.23 9.95 -1.09
CA LEU A 36 9.65 9.60 -1.06
C LEU A 36 9.95 8.29 -1.79
N ILE A 37 9.11 7.28 -1.58
CA ILE A 37 9.25 5.95 -2.18
C ILE A 37 9.04 6.02 -3.69
N ASP A 38 8.02 6.76 -4.14
CA ASP A 38 7.78 7.00 -5.57
C ASP A 38 8.95 7.76 -6.22
N LYS A 39 9.50 8.78 -5.56
CA LYS A 39 10.69 9.51 -6.01
C LYS A 39 11.93 8.63 -6.17
N GLN A 40 12.05 7.57 -5.38
CA GLN A 40 13.13 6.59 -5.48
C GLN A 40 12.92 5.55 -6.60
N GLY A 41 11.81 5.63 -7.33
CA GLY A 41 11.47 4.70 -8.41
C GLY A 41 10.90 3.37 -7.92
N VAL A 42 10.43 3.32 -6.67
CA VAL A 42 9.72 2.18 -6.07
C VAL A 42 8.24 2.48 -6.13
N ILE A 43 7.44 1.51 -6.58
CA ILE A 43 5.98 1.65 -6.59
C ILE A 43 5.47 1.49 -5.16
N PRO A 44 4.86 2.52 -4.54
CA PRO A 44 4.30 2.38 -3.21
C PRO A 44 3.01 1.54 -3.26
N GLY A 45 2.85 0.65 -2.29
CA GLY A 45 1.65 -0.14 -2.07
C GLY A 45 1.27 -0.15 -0.59
N ILE A 46 -0.01 -0.33 -0.31
CA ILE A 46 -0.56 -0.38 1.05
C ILE A 46 -1.08 -1.78 1.37
N LYS A 47 -0.76 -2.24 2.58
CA LYS A 47 -1.30 -3.45 3.17
C LYS A 47 -2.70 -3.16 3.68
N LEU A 48 -3.69 -3.92 3.21
CA LEU A 48 -5.11 -3.68 3.52
C LEU A 48 -5.72 -4.74 4.46
N ASP A 49 -4.97 -5.77 4.85
CA ASP A 49 -5.45 -6.72 5.84
C ASP A 49 -5.37 -6.14 7.25
N LEU A 50 -6.42 -6.37 8.03
CA LEU A 50 -6.56 -5.97 9.43
C LEU A 50 -6.05 -7.04 10.41
N GLY A 51 -5.33 -8.04 9.90
CA GLY A 51 -4.82 -9.18 10.66
C GLY A 51 -5.65 -10.45 10.50
N VAL A 52 -5.31 -11.45 11.32
CA VAL A 52 -5.91 -12.79 11.31
C VAL A 52 -6.70 -13.01 12.60
N VAL A 53 -7.85 -13.64 12.47
CA VAL A 53 -8.65 -14.12 13.61
C VAL A 53 -8.78 -15.63 13.53
N SER A 54 -8.65 -16.29 14.68
CA SER A 54 -8.81 -17.75 14.76
C SER A 54 -10.24 -18.12 14.42
N PHE A 55 -10.41 -19.10 13.53
CA PHE A 55 -11.72 -19.64 13.21
C PHE A 55 -12.11 -20.63 14.30
N ALA A 56 -13.11 -20.27 15.11
CA ALA A 56 -13.59 -21.10 16.19
C ALA A 56 -13.99 -22.48 15.66
N GLU A 57 -13.63 -23.54 16.40
CA GLU A 57 -13.92 -24.95 16.08
C GLU A 57 -13.20 -25.54 14.86
N SER A 58 -12.25 -24.82 14.24
CA SER A 58 -11.31 -25.42 13.27
C SER A 58 -10.08 -26.04 13.95
N LEU A 59 -9.33 -26.85 13.18
CA LEU A 59 -8.04 -27.43 13.59
C LEU A 59 -6.90 -26.39 13.58
N GLY A 60 -7.10 -25.25 14.25
CA GLY A 60 -6.12 -24.16 14.31
C GLY A 60 -6.04 -23.32 13.04
N GLU A 61 -7.11 -23.29 12.23
CA GLU A 61 -7.18 -22.44 11.05
C GLU A 61 -7.53 -20.99 11.45
N ALA A 62 -7.05 -20.04 10.65
CA ALA A 62 -7.28 -18.62 10.86
C ALA A 62 -7.79 -17.97 9.58
N THR A 63 -8.69 -16.99 9.72
CA THR A 63 -9.19 -16.19 8.61
C THR A 63 -8.65 -14.76 8.69
N THR A 64 -8.26 -14.20 7.55
CA THR A 64 -7.82 -12.81 7.45
C THR A 64 -9.02 -11.87 7.41
N GLN A 65 -8.94 -10.74 8.10
CA GLN A 65 -9.95 -9.69 8.10
C GLN A 65 -9.52 -8.50 7.22
N GLY A 66 -10.49 -7.70 6.74
CA GLY A 66 -10.22 -6.51 5.92
C GLY A 66 -11.11 -6.35 4.68
N PHE A 67 -11.99 -7.32 4.39
CA PHE A 67 -12.79 -7.31 3.15
C PHE A 67 -13.83 -6.16 3.09
N GLY A 68 -14.54 -5.88 4.18
CA GLY A 68 -15.71 -4.97 4.16
C GLY A 68 -15.39 -3.49 3.86
N GLY A 69 -14.17 -3.03 4.19
CA GLY A 69 -13.74 -1.64 4.00
C GLY A 69 -12.72 -1.45 2.87
N LEU A 70 -12.40 -2.52 2.13
CA LEU A 70 -11.26 -2.57 1.21
C LEU A 70 -11.31 -1.46 0.15
N ALA A 71 -12.47 -1.26 -0.48
CA ALA A 71 -12.65 -0.27 -1.53
C ALA A 71 -12.49 1.18 -1.03
N GLN A 72 -12.94 1.45 0.19
CA GLN A 72 -12.85 2.78 0.80
C GLN A 72 -11.40 3.12 1.13
N ILE A 73 -10.66 2.18 1.73
CA ILE A 73 -9.24 2.36 2.07
C ILE A 73 -8.39 2.48 0.80
N ALA A 74 -8.65 1.65 -0.22
CA ALA A 74 -7.95 1.76 -1.50
C ALA A 74 -8.17 3.13 -2.16
N THR A 75 -9.41 3.63 -2.15
CA THR A 75 -9.74 4.95 -2.69
C THR A 75 -9.06 6.08 -1.91
N ALA A 76 -9.01 5.99 -0.57
CA ALA A 76 -8.33 6.98 0.26
C ALA A 76 -6.81 7.02 -0.01
N PHE A 77 -6.19 5.84 -0.15
CA PHE A 77 -4.76 5.73 -0.48
C PHE A 77 -4.42 6.32 -1.85
N GLU A 78 -5.26 6.07 -2.87
CA GLU A 78 -5.07 6.66 -4.21
C GLU A 78 -5.18 8.19 -4.19
N LYS A 79 -6.06 8.74 -3.36
CA LYS A 79 -6.21 10.19 -3.18
C LYS A 79 -5.14 10.80 -2.27
N GLY A 80 -4.47 9.97 -1.46
CA GLY A 80 -3.58 10.41 -0.41
C GLY A 80 -4.31 11.26 0.63
N GLU A 81 -5.49 10.82 1.07
CA GLU A 81 -6.30 11.42 2.14
C GLU A 81 -6.09 10.68 3.47
#